data_AF-A0A8J7DCP5-F1
#
_entry.id   AF-A0A8J7DCP5-F1
#
_cell.length_a   1.000
_cell.length_b   1.000
_cell.length_c   1.000
_cell.angle_alpha   90.00
_cell.angle_beta   90.00
_cell.angle_gamma   90.00
#
_symmetry.space_group_name_H-M   'P 1'
#
loop_
_entity.id
_entity.type
_entity.pdbx_description
1 polymer ?
#
loop_
_entity_poly.entity_id
_entity_poly.type
_entity_poly.pdbx_seq_one_letter_code
_entity_poly.pdbx_strand_id
1 'polypeptide(L)'
;MAVLKQFGILFVLGIVGIVMLAITSVPFVEQRLAQLSPEELANVPPLWVLMLLQSLQLTVLLAISILVGIGCAYRVGLHSHLIDYWVLHTPKIPYSVIEMKWSLGVGAAITIILLLLDRFMKPALPEALQASNHTEPNWLSSLTAMLYGGITEEILMRWGLMSLLVWIAWKVLKQGMTLPSQGIYQGAIVLVALVFGLLHLPATAAIVPLTPIVIVRAILLNGIAGIAFGWLFWQYSLEAAMLSHVSVHGFSFALSLLLARFA
;
A
#
# COMPACT_ATOMS: atom_id res chain seq x y z
N MET A 1 0.15 -0.49 28.89
CA MET A 1 -0.65 -1.62 28.33
C MET A 1 -1.38 -1.26 27.02
N ALA A 2 -1.98 -0.06 26.89
CA ALA A 2 -2.67 0.34 25.65
C ALA A 2 -1.77 0.35 24.40
N VAL A 3 -0.60 1.01 24.46
CA VAL A 3 0.37 1.06 23.34
C VAL A 3 0.74 -0.34 22.84
N LEU A 4 1.01 -1.28 23.75
CA LEU A 4 1.36 -2.65 23.40
C LEU A 4 0.21 -3.39 22.69
N LYS A 5 -1.04 -3.16 23.12
CA LYS A 5 -2.22 -3.72 22.44
C LYS A 5 -2.40 -3.15 21.04
N GLN A 6 -2.25 -1.83 20.87
CA GLN A 6 -2.33 -1.19 19.55
C GLN A 6 -1.25 -1.74 18.62
N PHE A 7 -0.03 -1.83 19.13
CA PHE A 7 1.09 -2.38 18.40
C PHE A 7 0.81 -3.82 17.98
N GLY A 8 0.40 -4.68 18.92
CA GLY A 8 0.12 -6.09 18.64
C GLY A 8 -0.94 -6.30 17.55
N ILE A 9 -2.05 -5.56 17.61
CA ILE A 9 -3.14 -5.66 16.61
C ILE A 9 -2.63 -5.29 15.22
N LEU A 10 -2.04 -4.10 15.08
CA LEU A 10 -1.57 -3.62 13.77
C LEU A 10 -0.38 -4.43 13.26
N PHE A 11 0.49 -4.91 14.14
CA PHE A 11 1.64 -5.71 13.76
C PHE A 11 1.22 -7.08 13.22
N VAL A 12 0.27 -7.76 13.88
CA VAL A 12 -0.28 -9.03 13.37
C VAL A 12 -0.96 -8.85 12.02
N LEU A 13 -1.72 -7.77 11.84
CA LEU A 13 -2.35 -7.49 10.54
C LEU A 13 -1.32 -7.22 9.44
N GLY A 14 -0.31 -6.39 9.71
CA GLY A 14 0.70 -6.02 8.72
C GLY A 14 1.70 -7.13 8.41
N ILE A 15 2.08 -7.96 9.39
CA ILE A 15 3.11 -8.99 9.20
C ILE A 15 2.61 -10.13 8.29
N VAL A 16 1.31 -10.42 8.30
CA VAL A 16 0.71 -11.42 7.40
C VAL A 16 0.95 -11.05 5.94
N GLY A 17 0.78 -9.78 5.57
CA GLY A 17 1.09 -9.30 4.22
C GLY A 17 2.57 -9.45 3.85
N ILE A 18 3.48 -9.15 4.79
CA ILE A 18 4.94 -9.29 4.58
C ILE A 18 5.31 -10.77 4.35
N VAL A 19 4.78 -11.69 5.16
CA VAL A 19 5.02 -13.13 5.00
C VAL A 19 4.50 -13.62 3.65
N MET A 20 3.31 -13.20 3.24
CA MET A 20 2.74 -13.55 1.94
C MET A 20 3.58 -13.00 0.78
N LEU A 21 4.07 -11.76 0.88
CA LEU A 21 4.98 -11.18 -0.10
C LEU A 21 6.31 -11.96 -0.17
N ALA A 22 6.88 -12.33 0.97
CA ALA A 22 8.12 -13.12 1.03
C ALA A 22 7.95 -14.47 0.33
N ILE A 23 6.84 -15.17 0.56
CA ILE A 23 6.55 -16.47 -0.08
C ILE A 23 6.36 -16.30 -1.60
N THR A 24 5.55 -15.33 -2.00
CA THR A 24 5.15 -15.17 -3.41
C THR A 24 6.21 -14.50 -4.29
N SER A 25 7.20 -13.83 -3.70
CA SER A 25 8.32 -13.22 -4.44
C SER A 25 9.47 -14.20 -4.73
N VAL A 26 9.52 -15.38 -4.09
CA VAL A 26 10.57 -16.38 -4.31
C VAL A 26 10.81 -16.71 -5.79
N PRO A 27 9.79 -17.10 -6.59
CA PRO A 27 10.01 -17.48 -7.99
C PRO A 27 10.57 -16.33 -8.83
N PHE A 28 10.14 -15.10 -8.53
CA PHE A 28 10.62 -13.90 -9.20
C PHE A 28 12.09 -13.62 -8.88
N VAL A 29 12.49 -13.80 -7.62
CA VAL A 29 13.88 -13.60 -7.20
C VAL A 29 14.78 -14.69 -7.78
N GLU A 30 14.34 -15.95 -7.80
CA GLU A 30 15.07 -17.04 -8.45
C GLU A 30 15.28 -16.79 -9.94
N GLN A 31 14.24 -16.34 -10.65
CA GLN A 31 14.34 -15.98 -12.05
C GLN A 31 15.38 -14.87 -12.29
N ARG A 32 15.48 -13.91 -11.37
CA ARG A 32 16.48 -12.84 -11.43
C ARG A 32 17.89 -13.33 -11.16
N LEU A 33 18.07 -14.20 -10.16
CA LEU A 33 19.37 -14.80 -9.88
C LEU A 33 19.87 -15.64 -11.06
N ALA A 34 18.98 -16.33 -11.78
CA ALA A 34 19.31 -17.10 -12.97
C ALA A 34 19.76 -16.25 -14.17
N GLN A 35 19.53 -14.94 -14.16
CA GLN A 35 19.96 -14.01 -15.21
C GLN A 35 21.34 -13.41 -14.96
N LEU A 36 21.92 -13.62 -13.77
CA LEU A 36 23.24 -13.10 -13.43
C LEU A 36 24.35 -13.94 -14.05
N SER A 37 25.49 -13.30 -14.32
CA SER A 37 26.70 -14.02 -14.69
C SER A 37 27.22 -14.87 -13.51
N PRO A 38 28.00 -15.94 -13.75
CA PRO A 38 28.57 -16.76 -12.67
C PRO A 38 29.41 -15.97 -11.66
N GLU A 39 30.11 -14.93 -12.12
CA GLU A 39 30.95 -14.07 -11.28
C GLU A 39 30.10 -13.16 -10.38
N GLU A 40 28.99 -12.61 -10.90
CA GLU A 40 28.03 -11.85 -10.10
C GLU A 40 27.34 -12.74 -9.07
N LEU A 41 26.86 -13.92 -9.49
CA LEU A 41 26.16 -14.87 -8.63
C LEU A 41 27.02 -15.32 -7.44
N ALA A 42 28.33 -15.46 -7.62
CA ALA A 42 29.26 -15.81 -6.55
C ALA A 42 29.33 -14.76 -5.42
N ASN A 43 28.96 -13.50 -5.71
CA ASN A 43 28.94 -12.40 -4.75
C ASN A 43 27.56 -12.16 -4.13
N VAL A 44 26.51 -12.85 -4.61
CA VAL A 44 25.16 -12.69 -4.08
C VAL A 44 24.92 -13.66 -2.92
N PRO A 45 24.37 -13.21 -1.78
CA PRO A 45 23.96 -14.10 -0.69
C PRO A 45 22.98 -15.19 -1.15
N PRO A 46 22.93 -16.35 -0.47
CA PRO A 46 21.97 -17.39 -0.82
C PRO A 46 20.53 -16.87 -0.67
N LEU A 47 19.61 -17.41 -1.47
CA LEU A 47 18.22 -16.96 -1.58
C LEU A 47 17.54 -16.73 -0.22
N TRP A 48 17.69 -17.67 0.72
CA TRP A 48 17.07 -17.57 2.04
C TRP A 48 17.58 -16.35 2.84
N VAL A 49 18.83 -15.92 2.65
CA VAL A 49 19.37 -14.70 3.26
C VAL A 49 18.72 -13.48 2.62
N LEU A 50 18.57 -13.44 1.30
CA LEU A 50 17.89 -12.32 0.61
C LEU A 50 16.45 -12.16 1.09
N MET A 51 15.70 -13.27 1.18
CA MET A 51 14.31 -13.26 1.64
C MET A 51 14.19 -12.87 3.12
N LEU A 52 15.13 -13.32 3.95
CA LEU A 52 15.19 -12.92 5.35
C LEU A 52 15.48 -11.42 5.50
N LEU A 53 16.46 -10.88 4.76
CA LEU A 53 16.83 -9.48 4.82
C LEU A 53 15.68 -8.58 4.32
N GLN A 54 15.04 -8.95 3.21
CA GLN A 54 13.87 -8.23 2.68
C GLN A 54 12.72 -8.23 3.70
N SER A 55 12.39 -9.39 4.25
CA SER A 55 11.31 -9.53 5.24
C SER A 55 11.62 -8.75 6.52
N LEU A 56 12.87 -8.79 6.97
CA LEU A 56 13.33 -8.05 8.15
C LEU A 56 13.23 -6.54 7.92
N GLN A 57 13.69 -6.04 6.78
CA GLN A 57 13.58 -4.63 6.41
C GLN A 57 12.12 -4.16 6.46
N LEU A 58 11.21 -4.90 5.82
CA LEU A 58 9.79 -4.57 5.81
C LEU A 58 9.17 -4.64 7.21
N THR A 59 9.58 -5.62 8.03
CA THR A 59 9.10 -5.78 9.41
C THR A 59 9.55 -4.63 10.30
N VAL A 60 10.79 -4.16 10.15
CA VAL A 60 11.31 -2.98 10.86
C VAL A 60 10.55 -1.73 10.45
N LEU A 61 10.32 -1.51 9.14
CA LEU A 61 9.54 -0.39 8.63
C LEU A 61 8.09 -0.42 9.15
N LEU A 62 7.48 -1.61 9.19
CA LEU A 62 6.15 -1.81 9.76
C LEU A 62 6.12 -1.43 11.24
N ALA A 63 7.06 -1.95 12.04
CA ALA A 63 7.15 -1.66 13.47
C ALA A 63 7.33 -0.15 13.74
N ILE A 64 8.23 0.51 13.00
CA ILE A 64 8.44 1.97 13.09
C ILE A 64 7.14 2.72 12.73
N SER A 65 6.50 2.36 11.62
CA SER A 65 5.28 3.02 11.14
C SER A 65 4.13 2.88 12.14
N ILE A 66 3.98 1.71 12.77
CA ILE A 66 3.00 1.47 13.83
C ILE A 66 3.27 2.38 15.02
N LEU A 67 4.50 2.42 15.53
CA LEU A 67 4.87 3.25 16.68
C LEU A 67 4.69 4.74 16.40
N VAL A 68 5.07 5.19 15.21
CA VAL A 68 4.87 6.56 14.74
C VAL A 68 3.38 6.90 14.69
N GLY A 69 2.55 6.03 14.10
CA GLY A 69 1.12 6.25 14.01
C GLY A 69 0.42 6.25 15.37
N ILE A 70 0.80 5.36 16.31
CA ILE A 70 0.32 5.39 17.70
C ILE A 70 0.63 6.74 18.35
N GLY A 71 1.81 7.30 18.08
CA GLY A 71 2.21 8.61 18.58
C GLY A 71 1.51 9.79 17.90
N CYS A 72 1.13 9.67 16.62
CA CYS A 72 0.70 10.82 15.82
C CYS A 72 -0.80 10.84 15.51
N ALA A 73 -1.37 9.72 15.05
CA ALA A 73 -2.67 9.65 14.39
C ALA A 73 -3.79 10.28 15.24
N TYR A 74 -3.98 9.80 16.47
CA TYR A 74 -5.03 10.30 17.36
C TYR A 74 -4.86 11.77 17.75
N ARG A 75 -3.63 12.29 17.79
CA ARG A 75 -3.36 13.70 18.11
C ARG A 75 -3.81 14.64 17.00
N VAL A 76 -3.97 14.12 15.79
CA VAL A 76 -4.42 14.85 14.61
C VAL A 76 -5.78 14.37 14.11
N GLY A 77 -6.58 13.74 14.97
CA GLY A 77 -7.95 13.32 14.65
C GLY A 77 -8.08 12.16 13.67
N LEU A 78 -6.98 11.49 13.33
CA LEU A 78 -6.99 10.25 12.53
C LEU A 78 -7.18 9.06 13.47
N HIS A 79 -7.88 8.02 13.02
CA HIS A 79 -8.24 6.88 13.88
C HIS A 79 -8.32 5.56 13.12
N SER A 80 -8.42 4.47 13.89
CA SER A 80 -8.63 3.11 13.42
C SER A 80 -9.77 2.50 14.24
N HIS A 81 -10.77 1.93 13.56
CA HIS A 81 -11.91 1.30 14.21
C HIS A 81 -11.50 0.11 15.06
N LEU A 82 -10.51 -0.67 14.61
CA LEU A 82 -9.99 -1.80 15.37
C LEU A 82 -9.38 -1.35 16.69
N ILE A 83 -8.61 -0.26 16.68
CA ILE A 83 -8.00 0.29 17.89
C ILE A 83 -9.05 0.95 18.77
N ASP A 84 -9.95 1.74 18.18
CA ASP A 84 -11.05 2.42 18.86
C ASP A 84 -11.93 1.44 19.63
N TYR A 85 -12.23 0.28 19.04
CA TYR A 85 -13.06 -0.76 19.63
C TYR A 85 -12.29 -1.63 20.64
N TRP A 86 -11.20 -2.28 20.22
CA TRP A 86 -10.52 -3.30 21.02
C TRP A 86 -9.56 -2.76 22.09
N VAL A 87 -9.11 -1.52 21.94
CA VAL A 87 -8.11 -0.93 22.86
C VAL A 87 -8.69 0.26 23.62
N LEU A 88 -9.32 1.19 22.92
CA LEU A 88 -9.85 2.41 23.53
C LEU A 88 -11.27 2.23 24.07
N HIS A 89 -11.94 1.11 23.78
CA HIS A 89 -13.28 0.77 24.24
C HIS A 89 -14.30 1.89 23.96
N THR A 90 -14.14 2.57 22.82
CA THR A 90 -15.07 3.61 22.41
C THR A 90 -16.29 2.94 21.75
N PRO A 91 -17.52 3.21 22.21
CA PRO A 91 -18.74 2.58 21.70
C PRO A 91 -19.13 3.24 20.37
N LYS A 92 -18.34 3.01 19.32
CA LYS A 92 -18.71 3.31 17.94
C LYS A 92 -18.97 2.00 17.23
N ILE A 93 -20.00 1.98 16.39
CA ILE A 93 -20.22 0.87 15.45
C ILE A 93 -18.92 0.77 14.63
N PRO A 94 -18.24 -0.39 14.59
CA PRO A 94 -16.87 -0.50 14.09
C PRO A 94 -16.75 -0.25 12.58
N TYR A 95 -17.86 -0.04 11.88
CA TYR A 95 -17.89 0.39 10.49
C TYR A 95 -19.30 0.86 10.11
N SER A 96 -19.47 2.07 9.59
CA SER A 96 -20.80 2.50 9.13
C SER A 96 -21.11 1.93 7.73
N VAL A 97 -22.39 1.71 7.42
CA VAL A 97 -22.82 1.30 6.06
C VAL A 97 -22.39 2.34 5.01
N ILE A 98 -22.34 3.62 5.40
CA ILE A 98 -21.89 4.72 4.54
C ILE A 98 -20.41 4.56 4.21
N GLU A 99 -19.57 4.33 5.22
CA GLU A 99 -18.14 4.10 5.06
C GLU A 99 -17.87 2.89 4.16
N MET A 100 -18.59 1.78 4.35
CA MET A 100 -18.46 0.60 3.48
C MET A 100 -18.80 0.90 2.02
N LYS A 101 -19.86 1.67 1.77
CA LYS A 101 -20.23 2.10 0.42
C LYS A 101 -19.15 2.97 -0.21
N TRP A 102 -18.58 3.90 0.54
CA TRP A 102 -17.49 4.75 0.05
C TRP A 102 -16.22 3.95 -0.21
N SER A 103 -15.80 3.08 0.70
CA SER A 103 -14.62 2.25 0.52
C SER A 103 -14.73 1.36 -0.73
N LEU A 104 -15.83 0.62 -0.87
CA LEU A 104 -16.05 -0.26 -2.04
C LEU A 104 -16.28 0.53 -3.33
N GLY A 105 -17.04 1.63 -3.26
CA GLY A 105 -17.32 2.47 -4.43
C GLY A 105 -16.08 3.18 -4.97
N VAL A 106 -15.25 3.74 -4.08
CA VAL A 106 -13.96 4.33 -4.44
C VAL A 106 -13.04 3.25 -4.99
N GLY A 107 -12.94 2.09 -4.34
CA GLY A 107 -12.11 0.99 -4.84
C GLY A 107 -12.51 0.55 -6.25
N ALA A 108 -13.81 0.36 -6.52
CA ALA A 108 -14.30 0.04 -7.87
C ALA A 108 -13.95 1.14 -8.90
N ALA A 109 -14.15 2.40 -8.54
CA ALA A 109 -13.82 3.53 -9.41
C ALA A 109 -12.31 3.58 -9.70
N ILE A 110 -11.46 3.39 -8.69
CA ILE A 110 -10.01 3.36 -8.83
C ILE A 110 -9.58 2.17 -9.70
N THR A 111 -10.14 0.97 -9.53
CA THR A 111 -9.87 -0.16 -10.43
C THR A 111 -10.11 0.22 -11.90
N ILE A 112 -11.27 0.80 -12.21
CA ILE A 112 -11.60 1.20 -13.59
C ILE A 112 -10.61 2.26 -14.10
N ILE A 113 -10.34 3.30 -13.31
CA ILE A 113 -9.42 4.38 -13.67
C ILE A 113 -8.02 3.84 -13.95
N LEU A 114 -7.48 3.01 -13.06
CA LEU A 114 -6.13 2.45 -13.20
C LEU A 114 -6.02 1.55 -14.43
N LEU A 115 -7.02 0.70 -14.70
CA LEU A 115 -7.02 -0.17 -15.87
C LEU A 115 -7.13 0.61 -17.18
N LEU A 116 -7.96 1.66 -17.24
CA LEU A 116 -8.09 2.51 -18.42
C LEU A 116 -6.79 3.29 -18.68
N LEU A 117 -6.19 3.87 -17.64
CA LEU A 117 -4.91 4.57 -17.75
C LEU A 117 -3.80 3.62 -18.19
N ASP A 118 -3.71 2.43 -17.59
CA ASP A 118 -2.72 1.43 -17.99
C ASP A 118 -2.89 1.02 -19.45
N ARG A 119 -4.13 0.77 -19.87
CA ARG A 119 -4.47 0.42 -21.26
C ARG A 119 -4.08 1.54 -22.24
N PHE A 120 -4.30 2.79 -21.87
CA PHE A 120 -3.96 3.97 -22.66
C PHE A 120 -2.44 4.14 -22.78
N MET A 121 -1.69 3.93 -21.69
CA MET A 121 -0.23 4.05 -21.69
C MET A 121 0.48 2.88 -22.37
N LYS A 122 -0.15 1.71 -22.43
CA LYS A 122 0.41 0.45 -22.95
C LYS A 122 1.24 0.57 -24.24
N PRO A 123 0.80 1.27 -25.31
CA PRO A 123 1.57 1.35 -26.56
C PRO A 123 2.95 2.01 -26.42
N ALA A 124 3.15 2.83 -25.38
CA ALA A 124 4.41 3.52 -25.12
C ALA A 124 5.31 2.78 -24.10
N LEU A 125 4.87 1.62 -23.58
CA LEU A 125 5.61 0.87 -22.56
C LEU A 125 6.47 -0.24 -23.17
N PRO A 126 7.62 -0.60 -22.55
CA PRO A 126 8.42 -1.73 -23.00
C PRO A 126 7.64 -3.05 -22.98
N GLU A 127 7.89 -3.92 -23.97
CA GLU A 127 7.18 -5.21 -24.12
C GLU A 127 7.26 -6.09 -22.87
N ALA A 128 8.41 -6.11 -22.18
CA ALA A 128 8.58 -6.86 -20.94
C ALA A 128 7.61 -6.42 -19.82
N LEU A 129 7.30 -5.12 -19.74
CA LEU A 129 6.32 -4.58 -18.79
C LEU A 129 4.87 -4.86 -19.23
N GLN A 130 4.64 -4.96 -20.53
CA GLN A 130 3.34 -5.40 -21.05
C GLN A 130 3.11 -6.88 -20.71
N ALA A 131 4.12 -7.72 -20.92
CA ALA A 131 4.07 -9.16 -20.65
C ALA A 131 3.87 -9.45 -19.15
N SER A 132 4.48 -8.66 -18.25
CA SER A 132 4.25 -8.80 -16.80
C SER A 132 2.82 -8.50 -16.37
N ASN A 133 2.06 -7.73 -17.16
CA ASN A 133 0.65 -7.42 -16.91
C ASN A 133 -0.30 -8.44 -17.57
N HIS A 134 0.21 -9.37 -18.38
CA HIS A 134 -0.53 -10.38 -19.12
C HIS A 134 -0.48 -11.78 -18.48
N THR A 135 0.06 -11.89 -17.27
CA THR A 135 0.05 -13.15 -16.53
C THR A 135 -1.38 -13.60 -16.24
N GLU A 136 -1.62 -14.89 -16.44
CA GLU A 136 -2.88 -15.55 -16.09
C GLU A 136 -3.33 -15.16 -14.66
N PRO A 137 -4.64 -14.99 -14.42
CA PRO A 137 -5.15 -14.61 -13.11
C PRO A 137 -4.70 -15.61 -12.03
N ASN A 138 -3.74 -15.19 -11.20
CA ASN A 138 -3.24 -15.99 -10.08
C ASN A 138 -3.89 -15.56 -8.77
N TRP A 139 -4.71 -16.45 -8.19
CA TRP A 139 -5.39 -16.20 -6.92
C TRP A 139 -4.41 -15.90 -5.78
N LEU A 140 -3.24 -16.53 -5.78
CA LEU A 140 -2.24 -16.36 -4.72
C LEU A 140 -1.59 -14.98 -4.82
N SER A 141 -1.24 -14.53 -6.03
CA SER A 141 -0.74 -13.17 -6.28
C SER A 141 -1.79 -12.11 -5.92
N SER A 142 -3.06 -12.34 -6.27
CA SER A 142 -4.15 -11.44 -5.88
C SER A 142 -4.32 -11.37 -4.36
N LEU A 143 -4.23 -12.50 -3.66
CA LEU A 143 -4.33 -12.55 -2.20
C LEU A 143 -3.14 -11.82 -1.55
N THR A 144 -1.92 -12.01 -2.06
CA THR A 144 -0.76 -11.22 -1.60
C THR A 144 -0.98 -9.74 -1.83
N ALA A 145 -1.49 -9.33 -2.99
CA ALA A 145 -1.75 -7.91 -3.27
C ALA A 145 -2.80 -7.32 -2.30
N MET A 146 -3.85 -8.08 -1.96
CA MET A 146 -4.83 -7.67 -0.94
C MET A 146 -4.21 -7.56 0.47
N LEU A 147 -3.38 -8.52 0.87
CA LEU A 147 -2.82 -8.55 2.23
C LEU A 147 -1.64 -7.58 2.40
N TYR A 148 -0.70 -7.58 1.47
CA TYR A 148 0.44 -6.67 1.50
C TYR A 148 0.03 -5.26 1.04
N GLY A 149 -0.49 -5.12 -0.17
CA GLY A 149 -0.93 -3.81 -0.69
C GLY A 149 -2.09 -3.25 0.11
N GLY A 150 -3.18 -4.01 0.21
CA GLY A 150 -4.40 -3.54 0.86
C GLY A 150 -4.33 -3.36 2.38
N ILE A 151 -3.38 -3.97 3.10
CA ILE A 151 -3.28 -3.84 4.57
C ILE A 151 -1.90 -3.32 4.99
N THR A 152 -0.82 -4.02 4.65
CA THR A 152 0.53 -3.62 5.10
C THR A 152 0.90 -2.22 4.60
N GLU A 153 0.70 -1.92 3.32
CA GLU A 153 1.04 -0.59 2.77
C GLU A 153 0.17 0.51 3.38
N GLU A 154 -1.10 0.25 3.71
CA GLU A 154 -1.93 1.24 4.40
C GLU A 154 -1.42 1.55 5.81
N ILE A 155 -0.90 0.55 6.55
CA ILE A 155 -0.25 0.81 7.83
C ILE A 155 1.02 1.66 7.65
N LEU A 156 1.83 1.38 6.62
CA LEU A 156 3.06 2.14 6.35
C LEU A 156 2.74 3.59 5.94
N MET A 157 1.87 3.75 4.95
CA MET A 157 1.62 5.03 4.28
C MET A 157 0.64 5.90 5.05
N ARG A 158 -0.46 5.35 5.55
CA ARG A 158 -1.55 6.12 6.17
C ARG A 158 -1.30 6.22 7.67
N TRP A 159 -1.27 5.08 8.35
CA TRP A 159 -1.08 5.07 9.80
C TRP A 159 0.27 5.67 10.20
N GLY A 160 1.37 5.27 9.57
CA GLY A 160 2.71 5.78 9.82
C GLY A 160 2.97 7.16 9.20
N LEU A 161 3.24 7.19 7.89
CA LEU A 161 3.79 8.37 7.21
C LEU A 161 2.82 9.56 7.16
N MET A 162 1.56 9.35 6.75
CA MET A 162 0.58 10.43 6.65
C MET A 162 0.31 11.07 8.01
N SER A 163 0.09 10.25 9.05
CA SER A 163 -0.10 10.75 10.42
C SER A 163 1.09 11.58 10.90
N LEU A 164 2.33 11.15 10.59
CA LEU A 164 3.54 11.89 10.93
C LEU A 164 3.58 13.24 10.22
N LEU A 165 3.34 13.29 8.92
CA LEU A 165 3.39 14.53 8.14
C LEU A 165 2.32 15.52 8.60
N VAL A 166 1.09 15.05 8.82
CA VAL A 166 0.02 15.89 9.38
C VAL A 166 0.41 16.42 10.75
N TRP A 167 0.97 15.58 11.62
CA TRP A 167 1.38 15.98 12.97
C TRP A 167 2.53 17.00 12.96
N ILE A 168 3.56 16.82 12.12
CA ILE A 168 4.65 17.78 11.97
C ILE A 168 4.12 19.12 11.47
N ALA A 169 3.35 19.12 10.37
CA ALA A 169 2.79 20.35 9.81
C ALA A 169 1.89 21.07 10.81
N TRP A 170 1.06 20.34 11.55
CA TRP A 170 0.20 20.87 12.60
C TRP A 170 0.99 21.55 13.73
N LYS A 171 2.10 20.93 14.17
CA LYS A 171 2.99 21.50 15.20
C LYS A 171 3.77 22.71 14.71
N VAL A 172 4.33 22.65 13.50
CA VAL A 172 5.14 23.72 12.92
C VAL A 172 4.30 24.96 12.64
N LEU A 173 3.06 24.79 12.17
CA LEU A 173 2.12 25.89 11.90
C LEU A 173 1.41 26.40 13.16
N LYS A 174 1.81 25.95 14.36
CA LYS A 174 1.29 26.38 15.67
C LYS A 174 -0.24 26.30 15.81
N GLN A 175 -0.88 25.34 15.13
CA GLN A 175 -2.33 25.10 15.21
C GLN A 175 -2.74 24.27 16.45
N GLY A 176 -1.86 24.14 17.44
CA GLY A 176 -1.90 23.11 18.49
C GLY A 176 -3.11 23.11 19.44
N MET A 177 -4.02 24.07 19.32
CA MET A 177 -5.26 24.13 20.11
C MET A 177 -6.49 23.56 19.38
N THR A 178 -6.44 23.43 18.05
CA THR A 178 -7.54 22.91 17.22
C THR A 178 -7.05 21.74 16.37
N LEU A 179 -7.97 20.98 15.77
CA LEU A 179 -7.60 20.00 14.74
C LEU A 179 -6.87 20.70 13.56
N PRO A 180 -5.98 19.98 12.84
CA PRO A 180 -5.31 20.52 11.66
C PRO A 180 -6.29 21.07 10.63
N SER A 181 -5.90 22.13 9.93
CA SER A 181 -6.68 22.65 8.80
C SER A 181 -6.76 21.66 7.64
N GLN A 182 -7.80 21.74 6.80
CA GLN A 182 -7.98 20.87 5.62
C GLN A 182 -6.76 20.85 4.69
N GLY A 183 -6.12 22.01 4.48
CA GLY A 183 -4.92 22.12 3.65
C GLY A 183 -3.73 21.29 4.14
N ILE A 184 -3.62 21.05 5.46
CA ILE A 184 -2.58 20.18 6.02
C ILE A 184 -2.83 18.72 5.64
N TYR A 185 -4.06 18.26 5.78
CA TYR A 185 -4.41 16.89 5.39
C TYR A 185 -4.24 16.69 3.89
N GLN A 186 -4.76 17.62 3.07
CA GLN A 186 -4.64 17.55 1.61
C GLN A 186 -3.17 17.55 1.17
N GLY A 187 -2.34 18.43 1.74
CA GLY A 187 -0.90 18.46 1.48
C GLY A 187 -0.22 17.15 1.86
N ALA A 188 -0.51 16.60 3.03
CA ALA A 188 0.04 15.32 3.47
C ALA A 188 -0.40 14.16 2.56
N ILE A 189 -1.66 14.12 2.13
CA ILE A 189 -2.19 13.12 1.20
C ILE A 189 -1.42 13.16 -0.13
N VAL A 190 -1.23 14.35 -0.71
CA VAL A 190 -0.49 14.50 -1.97
C VAL A 190 0.98 14.08 -1.80
N LEU A 191 1.65 14.50 -0.74
CA LEU A 191 3.04 14.13 -0.49
C LEU A 191 3.21 12.62 -0.28
N VAL A 192 2.33 11.99 0.50
CA VAL A 192 2.34 10.53 0.73
C VAL A 192 2.06 9.79 -0.56
N ALA A 193 1.12 10.27 -1.40
CA ALA A 193 0.83 9.64 -2.69
C ALA A 193 2.04 9.67 -3.64
N LEU A 194 2.81 10.76 -3.64
CA LEU A 194 4.06 10.85 -4.39
C LEU A 194 5.11 9.88 -3.85
N VAL A 195 5.32 9.85 -2.53
CA VAL A 195 6.23 8.89 -1.88
C VAL A 195 5.83 7.46 -2.19
N PHE A 196 4.53 7.15 -2.14
CA PHE A 196 3.98 5.84 -2.46
C PHE A 196 4.33 5.42 -3.90
N GLY A 197 4.15 6.30 -4.88
CA GLY A 197 4.57 6.04 -6.25
C GLY A 197 6.08 5.89 -6.44
N LEU A 198 6.88 6.69 -5.72
CA LEU A 198 8.34 6.57 -5.75
C LEU A 198 8.83 5.23 -5.16
N LEU A 199 8.19 4.74 -4.09
CA LEU A 199 8.54 3.48 -3.44
C LEU A 199 8.24 2.25 -4.32
N HIS A 200 7.46 2.40 -5.40
CA HIS A 200 7.23 1.35 -6.40
C HIS A 200 8.31 1.30 -7.50
N LEU A 201 9.18 2.32 -7.59
CA LEU A 201 10.24 2.35 -8.62
C LEU A 201 11.27 1.22 -8.49
N PRO A 202 11.74 0.81 -7.30
CA PRO A 202 12.66 -0.33 -7.18
C PRO A 202 12.08 -1.63 -7.73
N ALA A 203 10.82 -1.94 -7.42
CA ALA A 203 10.14 -3.12 -7.97
C ALA A 203 9.96 -3.02 -9.49
N THR A 204 9.64 -1.81 -9.99
CA THR A 204 9.52 -1.56 -11.44
C THR A 204 10.85 -1.70 -12.18
N ALA A 205 11.94 -1.20 -11.59
CA ALA A 205 13.30 -1.32 -12.10
C ALA A 205 13.76 -2.78 -12.14
N ALA A 206 13.25 -3.60 -11.22
CA ALA A 206 13.44 -5.03 -11.20
C ALA A 206 12.64 -5.75 -12.30
N ILE A 207 11.91 -5.07 -13.18
CA ILE A 207 11.22 -5.64 -14.35
C ILE A 207 11.81 -5.05 -15.63
N VAL A 208 11.87 -3.73 -15.73
CA VAL A 208 12.32 -2.97 -16.91
C VAL A 208 13.16 -1.75 -16.52
N PRO A 209 14.04 -1.24 -17.42
CA PRO A 209 14.73 0.03 -17.18
C PRO A 209 13.77 1.19 -16.91
N LEU A 210 14.14 2.07 -15.98
CA LEU A 210 13.34 3.24 -15.60
C LEU A 210 13.47 4.36 -16.64
N THR A 211 12.74 4.24 -17.74
CA THR A 211 12.57 5.32 -18.72
C THR A 211 11.60 6.39 -18.17
N PRO A 212 11.60 7.63 -18.69
CA PRO A 212 10.69 8.67 -18.24
C PRO A 212 9.22 8.24 -18.23
N ILE A 213 8.77 7.50 -19.25
CA ILE A 213 7.39 7.01 -19.33
C ILE A 213 7.07 5.94 -18.27
N VAL A 214 8.03 5.07 -17.95
CA VAL A 214 7.89 4.05 -16.90
C VAL A 214 7.80 4.70 -15.52
N ILE A 215 8.63 5.72 -15.27
CA ILE A 215 8.60 6.50 -14.02
C ILE A 215 7.26 7.22 -13.89
N VAL A 216 6.81 7.92 -14.94
CA VAL A 216 5.53 8.63 -14.95
C VAL A 216 4.38 7.66 -14.69
N ARG A 217 4.37 6.49 -15.35
CA ARG A 217 3.35 5.46 -15.11
C ARG A 217 3.32 5.02 -13.64
N ALA A 218 4.48 4.67 -13.08
CA ALA A 218 4.56 4.20 -11.70
C ALA A 218 4.08 5.25 -10.70
N ILE A 219 4.50 6.51 -10.87
CA ILE A 219 4.07 7.61 -9.99
C ILE A 219 2.59 7.93 -10.19
N LEU A 220 2.09 7.94 -11.43
CA LEU A 220 0.71 8.31 -11.72
C LEU A 220 -0.29 7.30 -11.18
N LEU A 221 -0.10 6.00 -11.48
CA LEU A 221 -1.04 4.95 -11.06
C LEU A 221 -1.09 4.83 -9.55
N ASN A 222 0.08 4.74 -8.91
CA ASN A 222 0.17 4.69 -7.45
C ASN A 222 -0.25 6.01 -6.80
N GLY A 223 0.01 7.16 -7.42
CA GLY A 223 -0.38 8.46 -6.90
C GLY A 223 -1.90 8.65 -6.87
N ILE A 224 -2.62 8.21 -7.90
CA ILE A 224 -4.09 8.25 -7.95
C ILE A 224 -4.69 7.39 -6.84
N ALA A 225 -4.24 6.15 -6.69
CA ALA A 225 -4.63 5.26 -5.60
C ALA A 225 -4.24 5.86 -4.22
N GLY A 226 -3.03 6.40 -4.16
CA GLY A 226 -2.42 7.15 -3.06
C GLY A 226 -3.36 8.20 -2.48
N ILE A 227 -3.83 9.10 -3.34
CA ILE A 227 -4.74 10.19 -3.01
C ILE A 227 -6.09 9.65 -2.53
N ALA A 228 -6.65 8.67 -3.25
CA ALA A 228 -7.97 8.12 -2.95
C ALA A 228 -8.02 7.47 -1.56
N PHE A 229 -7.07 6.59 -1.23
CA PHE A 229 -7.07 5.93 0.09
C PHE A 229 -6.62 6.88 1.20
N GLY A 230 -5.74 7.86 0.90
CA GLY A 230 -5.39 8.92 1.86
C GLY A 230 -6.59 9.78 2.24
N TRP A 231 -7.47 10.11 1.27
CA TRP A 231 -8.72 10.81 1.53
C TRP A 231 -9.67 9.96 2.38
N LEU A 232 -9.83 8.66 2.08
CA LEU A 232 -10.66 7.75 2.89
C LEU A 232 -10.13 7.63 4.33
N PHE A 233 -8.81 7.55 4.51
CA PHE A 233 -8.21 7.54 5.85
C PHE A 233 -8.51 8.81 6.63
N TRP A 234 -8.46 9.96 5.96
CA TRP A 234 -8.75 11.24 6.58
C TRP A 234 -10.23 11.41 6.94
N GLN A 235 -11.15 11.02 6.04
CA GLN A 235 -12.59 11.22 6.24
C GLN A 235 -13.22 10.17 7.14
N TYR A 236 -12.67 8.95 7.13
CA TYR A 236 -13.26 7.79 7.77
C TYR A 236 -12.28 7.13 8.73
N SER A 237 -11.48 6.17 8.28
CA SER A 237 -10.64 5.35 9.16
C SER A 237 -9.51 4.67 8.39
N LEU A 238 -8.56 4.09 9.12
CA LEU A 238 -7.53 3.24 8.52
C LEU A 238 -8.15 2.07 7.75
N GLU A 239 -9.19 1.48 8.31
CA GLU A 239 -9.93 0.36 7.73
C GLU A 239 -10.75 0.77 6.49
N ALA A 240 -11.13 2.05 6.33
CA ALA A 240 -11.69 2.59 5.09
C ALA A 240 -10.68 2.57 3.94
N ALA A 241 -9.47 3.04 4.21
CA ALA A 241 -8.37 2.99 3.25
C ALA A 241 -8.03 1.53 2.89
N MET A 242 -7.92 0.65 3.90
CA MET A 242 -7.64 -0.77 3.69
C MET A 242 -8.70 -1.46 2.84
N LEU A 243 -9.99 -1.30 3.18
CA LEU A 243 -11.07 -1.96 2.44
C LEU A 243 -11.12 -1.49 0.99
N SER A 244 -10.91 -0.20 0.74
CA SER A 244 -10.85 0.34 -0.61
C SER A 244 -9.68 -0.26 -1.40
N HIS A 245 -8.48 -0.29 -0.83
CA HIS A 245 -7.31 -0.82 -1.51
C HIS A 245 -7.40 -2.34 -1.74
N VAL A 246 -7.84 -3.12 -0.74
CA VAL A 246 -8.17 -4.55 -0.91
C VAL A 246 -9.16 -4.74 -2.06
N SER A 247 -10.19 -3.91 -2.12
CA SER A 247 -11.20 -4.03 -3.17
C SER A 247 -10.66 -3.69 -4.56
N VAL A 248 -9.66 -2.81 -4.69
CA VAL A 248 -9.00 -2.56 -5.98
C VAL A 248 -8.45 -3.84 -6.57
N HIS A 249 -7.72 -4.61 -5.76
CA HIS A 249 -7.17 -5.91 -6.18
C HIS A 249 -8.27 -6.94 -6.43
N GLY A 250 -9.30 -6.98 -5.58
CA GLY A 250 -10.45 -7.89 -5.74
C GLY A 250 -11.23 -7.66 -7.03
N PHE A 251 -11.57 -6.42 -7.33
CA PHE A 251 -12.27 -6.07 -8.57
C PHE A 251 -11.38 -6.29 -9.79
N SER A 252 -10.09 -5.96 -9.71
CA SER A 252 -9.15 -6.23 -10.81
C SER A 252 -9.04 -7.72 -11.11
N PHE A 253 -8.95 -8.56 -10.07
CA PHE A 253 -8.90 -10.02 -10.22
C PHE A 253 -10.21 -10.57 -10.80
N ALA A 254 -11.36 -10.13 -10.29
CA ALA A 254 -12.67 -10.56 -10.79
C ALA A 254 -12.89 -10.18 -12.26
N LEU A 255 -12.48 -8.96 -12.66
CA LEU A 255 -12.57 -8.52 -14.04
C LEU A 255 -11.62 -9.31 -14.94
N SER A 256 -10.40 -9.60 -14.48
CA SER A 256 -9.44 -10.40 -15.24
C SER A 256 -9.95 -11.82 -15.48
N LEU A 257 -10.54 -12.45 -14.47
CA LEU A 257 -11.20 -13.76 -14.62
C LEU A 257 -12.38 -13.72 -15.60
N LEU A 258 -13.15 -12.63 -15.60
CA LEU A 258 -14.28 -12.47 -16.51
C LEU A 258 -13.81 -12.34 -17.95
N LEU A 259 -12.79 -11.50 -18.20
CA LEU A 259 -12.23 -11.29 -19.54
C LEU A 259 -11.54 -12.55 -20.08
N ALA A 260 -10.87 -13.33 -19.23
CA ALA A 260 -10.23 -14.59 -19.63
C ALA A 260 -11.23 -15.65 -20.13
N ARG A 261 -12.52 -15.54 -19.79
CA ARG A 261 -13.57 -16.44 -20.32
C ARG A 261 -14.01 -16.10 -21.75
N PHE A 262 -13.65 -14.92 -22.24
CA PHE A 262 -14.04 -14.42 -23.55
C PHE A 262 -12.85 -14.26 -24.53
N ALA A 263 -11.64 -14.60 -24.10
CA ALA A 263 -10.43 -14.65 -24.92
C ALA A 263 -10.19 -16.09 -25.42
#